data_AF-A0A183BBE9-F1
#
_entry.id   AF-A0A183BBE9-F1
#
_cell.length_a   1.000
_cell.length_b   1.000
_cell.length_c   1.000
_cell.angle_alpha   90.00
_cell.angle_beta   90.00
_cell.angle_gamma   90.00
#
_symmetry.space_group_name_H-M   'P 1'
#
loop_
_entity.id
_entity.type
_entity.pdbx_description
1 polymer ?
#
loop_
_entity_poly.entity_id
_entity_poly.type
_entity_poly.pdbx_seq_one_letter_code
_entity_poly.pdbx_strand_id
1 'polypeptide(L)'
;MHFPLCFQVHIQSWRRGVPEPCGILYAPRGKSDLQDHEKSHDKCTKDVCSVNESAVSERIVLGYVQEGGYDYSIGRGAGLGFISLAALIRAATTPGCNSLRDGFSRVLMKNPKSTCRRIAHLSLVTCPNA
;
A
#
# COMPACT_ATOMS: atom_id res chain seq x y z
N MET A 1 -27.58 9.26 7.59
CA MET A 1 -26.33 9.58 6.87
C MET A 1 -25.46 8.33 6.88
N HIS A 2 -25.30 7.68 5.73
CA HIS A 2 -24.46 6.48 5.61
C HIS A 2 -23.05 6.95 5.25
N PHE A 3 -22.18 7.08 6.25
CA PHE A 3 -20.76 7.30 5.96
C PHE A 3 -20.23 6.01 5.34
N PRO A 4 -19.69 6.02 4.10
CA PRO A 4 -19.05 4.83 3.59
C PRO A 4 -17.89 4.51 4.53
N LEU A 5 -17.94 3.33 5.16
CA LEU A 5 -16.90 2.83 6.07
C LEU A 5 -15.57 2.56 5.34
N CYS A 6 -15.55 2.78 4.01
CA CYS A 6 -14.42 2.63 3.12
C CYS A 6 -14.28 3.83 2.18
N PHE A 7 -13.05 4.23 1.87
CA PHE A 7 -12.73 5.25 0.86
C PHE A 7 -12.16 4.61 -0.38
N GLN A 8 -12.57 5.09 -1.55
CA GLN A 8 -11.93 4.73 -2.80
C GLN A 8 -10.60 5.47 -2.92
N VAL A 9 -9.56 4.74 -3.30
CA VAL A 9 -8.20 5.25 -3.48
C VAL A 9 -7.66 4.84 -4.83
N HIS A 10 -6.90 5.76 -5.42
CA HIS A 10 -6.01 5.47 -6.52
C HIS A 10 -4.69 4.96 -5.94
N ILE A 11 -4.18 3.89 -6.56
CA ILE A 11 -3.02 3.13 -6.11
C ILE A 11 -2.01 3.22 -7.22
N GLN A 12 -0.83 3.76 -6.92
CA GLN A 12 0.25 3.88 -7.90
C GLN A 12 1.50 3.17 -7.39
N SER A 13 2.14 2.35 -8.20
CA SER A 13 3.42 1.75 -7.84
C SER A 13 4.49 2.85 -7.74
N TRP A 14 5.24 2.87 -6.63
CA TRP A 14 6.33 3.85 -6.48
C TRP A 14 7.52 3.51 -7.37
N ARG A 15 7.81 2.22 -7.54
CA ARG A 15 8.89 1.66 -8.38
C ARG A 15 8.37 0.44 -9.15
N ARG A 16 9.20 -0.61 -9.27
CA ARG A 16 8.87 -1.89 -9.90
C ARG A 16 7.63 -2.49 -9.26
N GLY A 17 6.74 -3.06 -10.08
CA GLY A 17 5.53 -3.76 -9.62
C GLY A 17 4.29 -3.18 -10.23
N VAL A 18 3.38 -4.07 -10.57
CA VAL A 18 2.08 -3.74 -11.15
C VAL A 18 1.04 -4.21 -10.14
N PRO A 19 0.17 -3.32 -9.64
CA PRO A 19 -0.96 -3.75 -8.82
C PRO A 19 -1.78 -4.80 -9.57
N GLU A 20 -2.16 -5.87 -8.88
CA GLU A 20 -3.07 -6.88 -9.41
C GLU A 20 -4.40 -6.86 -8.65
N PRO A 21 -5.52 -7.22 -9.30
CA PRO A 21 -6.78 -7.44 -8.62
C PRO A 21 -6.62 -8.38 -7.42
N CYS A 22 -7.38 -8.10 -6.36
CA CYS A 22 -7.33 -8.81 -5.08
C CYS A 22 -6.01 -8.62 -4.30
N GLY A 23 -5.14 -7.69 -4.72
CA GLY A 23 -3.96 -7.28 -3.94
C GLY A 23 -4.35 -6.72 -2.57
N ILE A 24 -3.50 -6.92 -1.57
CA ILE A 24 -3.75 -6.49 -0.19
C ILE A 24 -2.88 -5.28 0.14
N LEU A 25 -3.50 -4.27 0.74
CA LEU A 25 -2.83 -3.06 1.23
C LEU A 25 -2.61 -3.17 2.74
N TYR A 26 -1.38 -2.95 3.18
CA TYR A 26 -0.97 -3.00 4.57
C TYR A 26 -0.41 -1.67 5.05
N ALA A 27 -0.66 -1.37 6.31
CA ALA A 27 -0.02 -0.25 6.99
C ALA A 27 1.49 -0.52 7.16
N PRO A 28 2.34 0.46 6.82
CA PRO A 28 3.74 0.46 7.23
C PRO A 28 3.86 0.41 8.76
N ARG A 29 4.83 -0.37 9.28
CA ARG A 29 5.15 -0.38 10.72
C ARG A 29 6.04 0.81 11.05
N GLY A 30 7.07 1.07 10.26
CA GLY A 30 7.97 2.21 10.52
C GLY A 30 8.74 2.67 9.29
N LYS A 31 9.63 3.65 9.51
CA LYS A 31 10.46 4.23 8.46
C LYS A 31 11.35 3.21 7.75
N SER A 32 11.71 2.10 8.40
CA SER A 32 12.47 1.00 7.79
C SER A 32 11.73 0.37 6.59
N ASP A 33 10.44 0.06 6.75
CA ASP A 33 9.60 -0.50 5.67
C ASP A 33 9.56 0.43 4.43
N LEU A 34 9.77 1.73 4.62
CA LEU A 34 9.74 2.76 3.58
C LEU A 34 11.13 3.08 3.02
N GLN A 35 12.16 3.09 3.87
CA GLN A 35 13.55 3.43 3.51
C GLN A 35 14.29 2.30 2.80
N ASP A 36 13.96 1.04 3.07
CA ASP A 36 14.61 -0.11 2.42
C ASP A 36 14.40 -0.12 0.89
N HIS A 37 13.38 0.59 0.42
CA HIS A 37 13.13 0.83 -1.00
C HIS A 37 13.75 2.13 -1.54
N GLU A 38 14.15 3.09 -0.71
CA GLU A 38 14.75 4.36 -1.17
C GLU A 38 16.26 4.21 -1.45
N LYS A 39 17.00 3.42 -0.65
CA LYS A 39 18.47 3.29 -0.73
C LYS A 39 19.02 2.38 -1.84
N SER A 40 18.17 1.66 -2.58
CA SER A 40 18.63 0.76 -3.65
C SER A 40 18.69 1.49 -5.00
N HIS A 41 19.75 2.28 -5.22
CA HIS A 41 20.13 2.75 -6.55
C HIS A 41 21.12 1.78 -7.23
N ASP A 42 21.98 1.09 -6.47
CA ASP A 42 23.15 0.40 -7.05
C ASP A 42 23.30 -1.10 -6.74
N LYS A 43 22.32 -1.76 -6.13
CA LYS A 43 22.32 -3.24 -6.01
C LYS A 43 20.97 -3.83 -6.36
N CYS A 44 20.97 -4.61 -7.44
CA CYS A 44 19.94 -5.57 -7.81
C CYS A 44 19.89 -6.69 -6.76
N THR A 45 19.30 -6.43 -5.60
CA THR A 45 18.96 -7.41 -4.54
C THR A 45 18.33 -6.62 -3.39
N LYS A 46 17.15 -6.91 -2.85
CA LYS A 46 16.28 -8.08 -2.88
C LYS A 46 14.85 -7.54 -2.94
N ASP A 47 13.97 -8.15 -3.73
CA ASP A 47 12.56 -8.17 -3.33
C ASP A 47 12.53 -8.59 -1.85
N VAL A 48 11.73 -7.95 -1.00
CA VAL A 48 11.59 -8.38 0.40
C VAL A 48 10.88 -9.76 0.39
N CYS A 49 11.65 -10.81 0.09
CA CYS A 49 11.29 -12.21 0.14
C CYS A 49 11.73 -12.83 1.47
N SER A 50 12.36 -12.09 2.38
CA SER A 50 12.88 -12.65 3.63
C SER A 50 13.36 -11.57 4.60
N VAL A 51 12.42 -10.89 5.24
CA VAL A 51 12.61 -10.47 6.64
C VAL A 51 11.31 -10.79 7.37
N ASN A 52 11.30 -11.96 8.02
CA ASN A 52 10.27 -12.47 8.93
C ASN A 52 8.90 -12.83 8.30
N GLU A 53 8.83 -14.00 7.66
CA GLU A 53 7.55 -14.71 7.48
C GLU A 53 6.84 -14.99 8.83
N SER A 54 7.55 -14.91 9.96
CA SER A 54 6.97 -14.96 11.30
C SER A 54 6.14 -13.72 11.69
N ALA A 55 6.17 -12.63 10.91
CA ALA A 55 5.36 -11.42 11.14
C ALA A 55 4.13 -11.33 10.21
N VAL A 56 3.73 -12.44 9.58
CA VAL A 56 2.60 -12.50 8.63
C VAL A 56 1.25 -12.24 9.31
N SER A 57 1.14 -12.42 10.64
CA SER A 57 -0.12 -12.33 11.40
C SER A 57 -0.48 -10.92 11.92
N GLU A 58 0.46 -9.99 12.00
CA GLU A 58 0.28 -8.79 12.84
C GLU A 58 0.31 -7.44 12.07
N ARG A 59 0.31 -7.44 10.73
CA ARG A 59 0.26 -6.18 9.97
C ARG A 59 -1.19 -5.78 9.74
N ILE A 60 -1.51 -4.54 10.05
CA ILE A 60 -2.86 -3.99 9.87
C ILE A 60 -3.16 -3.93 8.36
N VAL A 61 -4.13 -4.72 7.94
CA VAL A 61 -4.71 -4.63 6.60
C VAL A 61 -5.53 -3.35 6.53
N LEU A 62 -5.17 -2.47 5.61
CA LEU A 62 -5.87 -1.22 5.34
C LEU A 62 -7.01 -1.43 4.35
N GLY A 63 -6.83 -2.34 3.39
CA GLY A 63 -7.81 -2.59 2.35
C GLY A 63 -7.28 -3.42 1.20
N TYR A 64 -7.94 -3.32 0.05
CA TYR A 64 -7.73 -4.20 -1.09
C TYR A 64 -7.72 -3.44 -2.42
N VAL A 65 -6.94 -3.96 -3.37
CA VAL A 65 -6.93 -3.56 -4.78
C VAL A 65 -8.14 -4.21 -5.45
N GLN A 66 -9.02 -3.38 -6.02
CA GLN A 66 -10.15 -3.84 -6.81
C GLN A 66 -9.71 -4.06 -8.27
N GLU A 67 -9.10 -3.03 -8.85
CA GLU A 67 -8.59 -3.03 -10.22
C GLU A 67 -7.12 -2.66 -10.20
N GLY A 68 -6.32 -3.37 -10.98
CA GLY A 68 -4.88 -3.14 -11.03
C GLY A 68 -4.33 -3.53 -12.39
N GLY A 69 -3.40 -2.74 -12.90
CA GLY A 69 -2.79 -2.96 -14.19
C GLY A 69 -1.60 -2.04 -14.43
N TYR A 70 -1.02 -2.16 -15.62
CA TYR A 70 0.01 -1.23 -16.07
C TYR A 70 -0.67 -0.07 -16.78
N ASP A 71 -0.47 1.14 -16.27
CA ASP A 71 -0.93 2.36 -16.92
C ASP A 71 0.15 2.85 -17.88
N TYR A 72 -0.13 2.68 -19.17
CA TYR A 72 0.76 3.09 -20.25
C TYR A 72 0.88 4.60 -20.41
N SER A 73 -0.08 5.39 -19.90
CA SER A 73 -0.02 6.85 -20.00
C SER A 73 1.00 7.45 -19.02
N ILE A 74 1.15 6.84 -17.84
CA ILE A 74 2.11 7.25 -16.80
C ILE A 74 3.39 6.40 -16.85
N GLY A 75 3.36 5.26 -17.55
CA GLY A 75 4.47 4.31 -17.63
C GLY A 75 4.73 3.57 -16.31
N ARG A 76 3.69 3.39 -15.48
CA ARG A 76 3.80 2.77 -14.14
C ARG A 76 2.64 1.84 -13.85
N GLY A 77 2.80 0.97 -12.85
CA GLY A 77 1.69 0.20 -12.32
C GLY A 77 0.69 1.13 -11.61
N ALA A 78 -0.57 1.02 -11.94
CA ALA A 78 -1.64 1.78 -11.33
C ALA A 78 -2.88 0.91 -11.07
N GLY A 79 -3.80 1.43 -10.27
CA GLY A 79 -5.00 0.70 -9.91
C GLY A 79 -5.94 1.51 -9.04
N LEU A 80 -7.08 0.90 -8.76
CA LEU A 80 -8.10 1.40 -7.87
C LEU A 80 -8.33 0.39 -6.76
N GLY A 81 -8.63 0.89 -5.58
CA GLY A 81 -9.01 0.03 -4.48
C GLY A 81 -9.75 0.78 -3.40
N PHE A 82 -10.01 0.08 -2.31
CA PHE A 82 -10.70 0.62 -1.16
C PHE A 82 -9.86 0.44 0.09
N ILE A 83 -9.88 1.46 0.95
CA ILE A 83 -9.32 1.41 2.30
C ILE A 83 -10.43 1.58 3.33
N SER A 84 -10.37 0.85 4.43
CA SER A 84 -11.33 0.98 5.53
C SER A 84 -10.93 2.12 6.48
N LEU A 85 -11.89 2.98 6.82
CA LEU A 85 -11.68 4.04 7.82
C LEU A 85 -11.31 3.45 9.19
N ALA A 86 -11.98 2.36 9.60
CA ALA A 86 -11.70 1.70 10.87
C ALA A 86 -10.27 1.13 10.90
N ALA A 87 -9.81 0.56 9.79
CA ALA A 87 -8.44 0.08 9.67
C ALA A 87 -7.42 1.23 9.72
N LEU A 88 -7.74 2.37 9.11
CA LEU A 88 -6.93 3.57 9.14
C LEU A 88 -6.78 4.13 10.56
N ILE A 89 -7.89 4.25 11.29
CA ILE A 89 -7.90 4.69 12.70
C ILE A 89 -7.11 3.70 13.56
N ARG A 90 -7.29 2.39 13.35
CA ARG A 90 -6.52 1.39 14.07
C ARG A 90 -5.02 1.49 13.79
N ALA A 91 -4.61 1.71 12.54
CA ALA A 91 -3.21 1.93 12.19
C ALA A 91 -2.65 3.21 12.82
N ALA A 92 -3.46 4.26 12.89
CA ALA A 92 -3.14 5.53 13.52
C ALA A 92 -2.91 5.42 15.03
N THR A 93 -3.70 4.59 15.73
CA THR A 93 -3.65 4.47 17.20
C THR A 93 -2.74 3.35 17.69
N THR A 94 -2.20 2.52 16.80
CA THR A 94 -1.34 1.40 17.19
C THR A 94 0.07 1.88 17.52
N PRO A 95 0.58 1.62 18.75
CA PRO A 95 1.94 1.98 19.13
C PRO A 95 2.97 1.35 18.20
N GLY A 96 3.91 2.16 17.71
CA GLY A 96 4.95 1.68 16.78
C GLY A 96 4.48 1.50 15.34
N CYS A 97 3.25 1.89 14.99
CA CYS A 97 2.81 2.08 13.60
C CYS A 97 2.89 3.57 13.25
N ASN A 98 4.01 4.01 12.67
CA ASN A 98 4.25 5.44 12.41
C ASN A 98 3.54 5.97 11.14
N SER A 99 2.59 5.23 10.57
CA SER A 99 1.96 5.53 9.27
C SER A 99 1.28 6.91 9.20
N LEU A 100 0.83 7.45 10.33
CA LEU A 100 0.20 8.77 10.36
C LEU A 100 1.18 9.94 10.33
N ARG A 101 2.39 9.77 10.89
CA ARG A 101 3.34 10.90 11.07
C ARG A 101 4.03 11.31 9.76
N ASP A 102 4.22 10.36 8.85
CA ASP A 102 4.84 10.62 7.54
C ASP A 102 3.80 10.68 6.39
N GLY A 103 2.50 10.65 6.71
CA GLY A 103 1.39 10.66 5.76
C GLY A 103 1.04 9.27 5.21
N PHE A 104 -0.26 8.96 5.14
CA PHE A 104 -0.80 7.69 4.59
C PHE A 104 -0.63 7.53 3.08
N SER A 105 0.11 8.43 2.45
CA SER A 105 0.31 8.42 1.02
C SER A 105 1.20 7.26 0.57
N ARG A 106 1.91 6.57 1.48
CA ARG A 106 2.73 5.38 1.16
C ARG A 106 2.30 4.18 1.98
N VAL A 107 2.00 3.07 1.30
CA VAL A 107 1.60 1.80 1.90
C VAL A 107 2.35 0.62 1.30
N LEU A 108 2.23 -0.54 1.94
CA LEU A 108 2.77 -1.79 1.40
C LEU A 108 1.66 -2.54 0.66
N MET A 109 1.90 -2.89 -0.59
CA MET A 109 1.02 -3.69 -1.42
C MET A 109 1.61 -5.08 -1.61
N LYS A 110 0.77 -6.12 -1.51
CA LYS A 110 1.11 -7.51 -1.85
C LYS A 110 0.12 -8.03 -2.87
N ASN A 111 0.62 -8.51 -4.01
CA ASN A 111 -0.22 -9.19 -4.99
C ASN A 111 -0.54 -10.63 -4.54
N PRO A 112 -1.69 -11.21 -4.92
CA PRO A 112 -2.10 -12.53 -4.47
C PRO A 112 -1.08 -13.64 -4.77
N LYS A 113 -0.47 -13.57 -5.96
CA LYS A 113 0.51 -14.57 -6.43
C LYS A 113 1.96 -14.23 -6.07
N SER A 114 2.18 -13.15 -5.33
CA SER A 114 3.52 -12.70 -4.95
C SER A 114 3.74 -12.84 -3.45
N THR A 115 4.92 -13.31 -3.06
CA THR A 115 5.40 -13.24 -1.67
C THR A 115 5.95 -11.86 -1.32
N CYS A 116 6.24 -11.04 -2.34
CA CYS A 116 6.90 -9.76 -2.20
C CYS A 116 5.90 -8.66 -1.83
N ARG A 117 6.27 -7.85 -0.85
CA ARG A 117 5.58 -6.58 -0.56
C ARG A 117 6.33 -5.45 -1.25
N ARG A 118 5.60 -4.50 -1.83
CA ARG A 118 6.15 -3.36 -2.56
C ARG A 118 5.48 -2.07 -2.11
N ILE A 119 6.22 -0.97 -2.18
CA ILE A 119 5.64 0.34 -1.84
C ILE A 119 4.70 0.80 -2.95
N ALA A 120 3.49 1.16 -2.55
CA ALA A 120 2.52 1.83 -3.38
C ALA A 120 2.18 3.20 -2.78
N HIS A 121 1.95 4.17 -3.65
CA HIS A 121 1.42 5.47 -3.29
C HIS A 121 -0.10 5.44 -3.35
N LEU A 122 -0.76 6.00 -2.34
CA LEU A 122 -2.21 6.14 -2.28
C LEU A 122 -2.60 7.61 -2.43
N SER A 123 -3.64 7.86 -3.23
CA SER A 123 -4.36 9.13 -3.26
C SER A 123 -5.87 8.87 -3.20
N LEU A 124 -6.60 9.73 -2.49
CA LEU A 124 -8.06 9.63 -2.45
C LEU A 124 -8.65 9.95 -3.81
N VAL A 125 -9.59 9.11 -4.26
CA VAL A 125 -10.41 9.44 -5.42
C VAL A 125 -11.49 10.39 -4.93
N THR A 126 -11.32 11.67 -5.20
CA THR A 126 -12.39 12.66 -5.00
C THR A 126 -13.18 12.72 -6.29
N CYS A 127 -14.49 12.43 -6.24
CA CYS A 127 -15.34 12.75 -7.37
C CYS A 127 -15.34 14.28 -7.52
N PRO A 128 -15.05 14.85 -8.69
CA PRO A 128 -15.40 16.23 -8.95
C PRO A 128 -16.92 16.35 -8.77
N ASN A 129 -17.35 17.32 -7.98
CA ASN A 129 -18.75 17.55 -7.62
C ASN A 129 -19.67 17.40 -8.86
N ALA A 130 -20.64 16.49 -8.76
CA ALA A 130 -21.75 16.40 -9.70
C ALA A 130 -22.70 17.60 -9.54
#